data_AF-A0A9E5T4D7-F1
#
_entry.id   AF-A0A9E5T4D7-F1
#
_cell.length_a   1.000
_cell.length_b   1.000
_cell.length_c   1.000
_cell.angle_alpha   90.00
_cell.angle_beta   90.00
_cell.angle_gamma   90.00
#
_symmetry.space_group_name_H-M   'P 1'
#
loop_
_entity.id
_entity.type
_entity.pdbx_description
1 polymer ?
#
loop_
_entity_poly.entity_id
_entity_poly.type
_entity_poly.pdbx_seq_one_letter_code
_entity_poly.pdbx_strand_id
1 'polypeptide(L)'
;MKLRFTMLLSGLLILVGCAEEVPPPSVHDFLDDPNALEAAMVRCAVNRSGTRYDAECVNARQAVSIIEAKEERARRDAFEAQSEAKRAALRRTQQAQAEARRRAEEAERRRTEAAYLAQFGELPPGEDDEEPVDETALNAPTAVIPPPEQDQQLAPTDTTLPPAGSNAPVIDQEPPSDLSDIREELRRRNDESDN
;
A
#
# COMPACT_ATOMS: atom_id res chain seq x y z
N MET A 1 -1.66 68.65 -48.49
CA MET A 1 -1.22 67.45 -47.72
C MET A 1 -2.16 67.01 -46.60
N LYS A 2 -2.89 67.93 -45.92
CA LYS A 2 -3.87 67.58 -44.86
C LYS A 2 -5.01 66.62 -45.27
N LEU A 3 -5.58 66.77 -46.47
CA LEU A 3 -6.68 65.92 -46.94
C LEU A 3 -6.31 64.45 -47.21
N ARG A 4 -5.04 64.16 -47.53
CA ARG A 4 -4.57 62.79 -47.79
C ARG A 4 -4.36 62.02 -46.48
N PHE A 5 -3.94 62.71 -45.42
CA PHE A 5 -3.76 62.13 -44.10
C PHE A 5 -5.09 61.79 -43.43
N THR A 6 -6.12 62.63 -43.59
CA THR A 6 -7.47 62.38 -43.05
C THR A 6 -8.16 61.19 -43.73
N MET A 7 -7.97 61.02 -45.04
CA MET A 7 -8.50 59.86 -45.79
C MET A 7 -7.79 58.53 -45.43
N LEU A 8 -6.49 58.57 -45.13
CA LEU A 8 -5.73 57.41 -44.68
C LEU A 8 -6.13 56.97 -43.26
N LEU A 9 -6.38 57.93 -42.36
CA LEU A 9 -6.83 57.63 -41.00
C LEU A 9 -8.25 57.05 -40.95
N SER A 10 -9.15 57.53 -41.81
CA SER A 10 -10.50 56.98 -41.93
C SER A 10 -10.53 55.59 -42.59
N GLY A 11 -9.59 55.30 -43.49
CA GLY A 11 -9.46 53.97 -44.11
C GLY A 11 -8.95 52.90 -43.14
N LEU A 12 -8.04 53.26 -42.22
CA LEU A 12 -7.54 52.33 -41.20
C LEU A 12 -8.61 51.98 -40.15
N LEU A 13 -9.54 52.89 -39.88
CA LEU A 13 -10.61 52.70 -38.89
C LEU A 13 -11.69 51.70 -39.36
N ILE A 14 -11.85 51.52 -40.68
CA ILE A 14 -12.84 50.61 -41.27
C ILE A 14 -12.34 49.16 -41.29
N LEU A 15 -11.02 48.93 -41.25
CA LEU A 15 -10.44 47.58 -41.24
C LEU A 15 -10.42 46.91 -39.86
N VAL A 16 -10.75 47.63 -38.79
CA VAL A 16 -10.90 47.06 -37.42
C VAL A 16 -12.35 46.62 -37.14
N GLY A 17 -13.28 46.88 -38.08
CA GLY A 17 -14.71 46.65 -37.90
C GLY A 17 -15.23 45.24 -38.20
N CYS A 18 -14.38 44.29 -38.58
CA CYS A 18 -14.76 42.87 -38.76
C CYS A 18 -13.90 41.99 -37.86
N ALA A 19 -14.05 42.14 -36.54
CA ALA A 19 -13.67 41.07 -35.64
C ALA A 19 -14.81 40.05 -35.65
N GLU A 20 -14.60 38.94 -36.35
CA GLU A 20 -15.38 37.72 -36.14
C GLU A 20 -15.38 37.44 -34.63
N GLU A 21 -16.58 37.29 -34.07
CA GLU A 21 -16.75 37.08 -32.63
C GLU A 21 -15.94 35.84 -32.25
N VAL A 22 -14.83 36.06 -31.52
CA VAL A 22 -13.89 34.98 -31.18
C VAL A 22 -14.70 33.89 -30.49
N PRO A 23 -14.66 32.64 -30.98
CA PRO A 23 -15.48 31.59 -30.40
C PRO A 23 -15.12 31.43 -28.92
N PRO A 24 -16.11 31.16 -28.06
CA PRO A 24 -15.85 30.99 -26.65
C PRO A 24 -14.87 29.82 -26.45
N PRO A 25 -13.88 29.96 -25.54
CA PRO A 25 -12.93 28.89 -25.23
C PRO A 25 -13.64 27.59 -24.85
N SER A 26 -13.10 26.50 -25.35
CA SER A 26 -13.57 25.15 -25.04
C SER A 26 -13.08 24.70 -23.66
N VAL A 27 -13.68 23.62 -23.14
CA VAL A 27 -13.21 22.98 -21.90
C VAL A 27 -11.74 22.56 -22.02
N HIS A 28 -11.31 22.10 -23.20
CA HIS A 28 -9.94 21.67 -23.42
C HIS A 28 -8.95 22.84 -23.37
N ASP A 29 -9.30 23.98 -23.96
CA ASP A 29 -8.45 25.19 -23.91
C ASP A 29 -8.20 25.62 -22.45
N PHE A 30 -9.21 25.49 -21.59
CA PHE A 30 -9.07 25.76 -20.15
C PHE A 30 -8.28 24.70 -19.38
N LEU A 31 -8.26 23.45 -19.84
CA LEU A 31 -7.42 22.41 -19.25
C LEU A 31 -5.94 22.59 -19.65
N ASP A 32 -5.69 23.16 -20.82
CA ASP A 32 -4.35 23.39 -21.35
C ASP A 32 -3.71 24.68 -20.81
N ASP A 33 -4.50 25.72 -20.52
CA ASP A 33 -4.03 26.98 -19.89
C ASP A 33 -4.72 27.26 -18.55
N PRO A 34 -4.06 26.97 -17.40
CA PRO A 34 -4.63 27.20 -16.08
C PRO A 34 -4.79 28.70 -15.75
N ASN A 35 -3.96 29.58 -16.31
CA ASN A 35 -4.08 31.02 -16.07
C ASN A 35 -5.36 31.57 -16.73
N ALA A 36 -5.68 31.09 -17.93
CA ALA A 36 -6.92 31.43 -18.62
C ALA A 36 -8.15 30.94 -17.84
N LEU A 37 -8.08 29.73 -17.26
CA LEU A 37 -9.14 29.16 -16.44
C LEU A 37 -9.38 30.00 -15.17
N GLU A 38 -8.34 30.35 -14.44
CA GLU A 38 -8.47 31.18 -13.23
C GLU A 38 -9.07 32.55 -13.57
N ALA A 39 -8.58 33.20 -14.63
CA ALA A 39 -9.11 34.48 -15.09
C ALA A 39 -10.59 34.39 -15.48
N ALA A 40 -11.00 33.33 -16.17
CA ALA A 40 -12.39 33.09 -16.53
C ALA A 40 -13.25 32.85 -15.28
N MET A 41 -12.81 32.02 -14.35
CA MET A 41 -13.53 31.74 -13.10
C MET A 41 -13.77 33.00 -12.27
N VAL A 42 -12.79 33.90 -12.19
CA VAL A 42 -12.94 35.21 -11.53
C VAL A 42 -14.02 36.05 -12.22
N ARG A 43 -14.00 36.16 -13.55
CA ARG A 43 -15.03 36.90 -14.31
C ARG A 43 -16.42 36.31 -14.11
N CYS A 44 -16.52 34.98 -14.16
CA CYS A 44 -17.77 34.25 -13.97
C CYS A 44 -18.35 34.40 -12.55
N ALA A 45 -17.50 34.62 -11.55
CA ALA A 45 -17.91 34.79 -10.16
C ALA A 45 -18.58 36.15 -9.89
N VAL A 46 -18.19 37.22 -10.62
CA VAL A 46 -18.71 38.59 -10.42
C VAL A 46 -20.23 38.65 -10.58
N ASN A 47 -20.80 37.93 -11.56
CA ASN A 47 -22.25 37.87 -11.77
C ASN A 47 -22.72 36.44 -12.07
N ARG A 48 -22.71 35.59 -11.04
CA ARG A 48 -22.99 34.16 -11.17
C ARG A 48 -24.38 33.84 -11.74
N SER A 49 -25.39 34.68 -11.48
CA SER A 49 -26.76 34.47 -11.97
C SER A 49 -26.88 34.80 -13.45
N GLY A 50 -26.24 35.87 -13.92
CA GLY A 50 -26.20 36.25 -15.33
C GLY A 50 -25.34 35.30 -16.19
N THR A 51 -24.25 34.78 -15.64
CA THR A 51 -23.30 33.89 -16.35
C THR A 51 -23.61 32.40 -16.21
N ARG A 52 -24.79 32.05 -15.67
CA ARG A 52 -25.14 30.64 -15.40
C ARG A 52 -25.13 29.76 -16.65
N TYR A 53 -25.54 30.31 -17.79
CA TYR A 53 -25.64 29.61 -19.07
C TYR A 53 -24.68 30.17 -20.11
N ASP A 54 -23.77 31.05 -19.69
CA ASP A 54 -22.73 31.55 -20.58
C ASP A 54 -21.76 30.42 -20.90
N ALA A 55 -21.45 30.25 -22.19
CA ALA A 55 -20.67 29.11 -22.68
C ALA A 55 -19.28 29.08 -22.05
N GLU A 56 -18.62 30.24 -21.92
CA GLU A 56 -17.31 30.34 -21.28
C GLU A 56 -17.37 29.87 -19.82
N CYS A 57 -18.37 30.33 -19.07
CA CYS A 57 -18.51 30.03 -17.65
C CYS A 57 -18.95 28.59 -17.38
N VAL A 58 -19.74 27.99 -18.27
CA VAL A 58 -20.09 26.57 -18.20
C VAL A 58 -18.83 25.72 -18.46
N ASN A 59 -18.08 26.05 -19.52
CA ASN A 59 -16.86 25.33 -19.89
C ASN A 59 -15.79 25.44 -18.81
N ALA A 60 -15.57 26.62 -18.24
CA ALA A 60 -14.62 26.84 -17.15
C ALA A 60 -14.97 26.01 -15.90
N ARG A 61 -16.25 25.98 -15.48
CA ARG A 61 -16.69 25.16 -14.34
C ARG A 61 -16.56 23.67 -14.61
N GLN A 62 -16.79 23.25 -15.85
CA GLN A 62 -16.56 21.88 -16.26
C GLN A 62 -15.07 21.52 -16.25
N ALA A 63 -14.18 22.43 -16.65
CA ALA A 63 -12.73 22.22 -16.55
C ALA A 63 -12.29 22.04 -15.09
N VAL A 64 -12.79 22.88 -14.17
CA VAL A 64 -12.54 22.74 -12.72
C VAL A 64 -13.01 21.38 -12.21
N SER A 65 -14.24 20.96 -12.53
CA SER A 65 -14.74 19.66 -12.04
C SER A 65 -13.93 18.47 -12.58
N ILE A 66 -13.39 18.57 -13.79
CA ILE A 66 -12.47 17.57 -14.34
C ILE A 66 -11.14 17.57 -13.58
N ILE A 67 -10.58 18.74 -13.26
CA ILE A 67 -9.33 18.85 -12.49
C ILE A 67 -9.50 18.25 -11.11
N GLU A 68 -10.54 18.66 -10.37
CA GLU A 68 -10.85 18.13 -9.05
C GLU A 68 -11.03 16.60 -9.07
N ALA A 69 -11.73 16.08 -10.08
CA ALA A 69 -11.91 14.63 -10.24
C ALA A 69 -10.58 13.90 -10.54
N LYS A 70 -9.66 14.52 -11.28
CA LYS A 70 -8.33 13.96 -11.53
C LYS A 70 -7.47 13.98 -10.27
N GLU A 71 -7.48 15.07 -9.52
CA GLU A 71 -6.74 15.20 -8.26
C GLU A 71 -7.22 14.21 -7.21
N GLU A 72 -8.55 14.04 -7.08
CA GLU A 72 -9.14 13.05 -6.19
C GLU A 72 -8.68 11.63 -6.54
N ARG A 73 -8.66 11.27 -7.83
CA ARG A 73 -8.15 9.97 -8.29
C ARG A 73 -6.67 9.81 -7.98
N ALA A 74 -5.84 10.80 -8.32
CA ALA A 74 -4.41 10.78 -8.04
C ALA A 74 -4.11 10.61 -6.54
N ARG A 75 -4.91 11.27 -5.69
CA ARG A 75 -4.80 11.13 -4.23
C ARG A 75 -5.15 9.72 -3.76
N ARG A 76 -6.20 9.09 -4.29
CA ARG A 76 -6.57 7.71 -3.97
C ARG A 76 -5.48 6.73 -4.41
N ASP A 77 -4.99 6.87 -5.64
CA ASP A 77 -3.94 6.02 -6.20
C ASP A 77 -2.66 6.12 -5.37
N ALA A 78 -2.30 7.33 -4.90
CA ALA A 78 -1.15 7.54 -4.02
C ALA A 78 -1.32 6.83 -2.66
N PHE A 79 -2.50 6.89 -2.05
CA PHE A 79 -2.77 6.18 -0.79
C PHE A 79 -2.78 4.66 -0.97
N GLU A 80 -3.32 4.17 -2.08
CA GLU A 80 -3.29 2.75 -2.41
C GLU A 80 -1.85 2.25 -2.61
N ALA A 81 -1.04 2.95 -3.41
CA ALA A 81 0.36 2.63 -3.63
C ALA A 81 1.18 2.62 -2.32
N GLN A 82 0.95 3.60 -1.42
CA GLN A 82 1.59 3.61 -0.10
C GLN A 82 1.16 2.41 0.75
N SER A 83 -0.13 2.06 0.70
CA SER A 83 -0.68 0.93 1.45
C SER A 83 -0.16 -0.41 0.94
N GLU A 84 -0.02 -0.55 -0.37
CA GLU A 84 0.61 -1.72 -1.01
C GLU A 84 2.09 -1.82 -0.66
N ALA A 85 2.84 -0.71 -0.72
CA ALA A 85 4.25 -0.67 -0.36
C ALA A 85 4.47 -1.11 1.10
N LYS A 86 3.63 -0.64 2.03
CA LYS A 86 3.66 -1.06 3.45
C LYS A 86 3.34 -2.54 3.61
N ARG A 87 2.30 -3.05 2.95
CA ARG A 87 1.94 -4.48 2.97
C ARG A 87 3.08 -5.35 2.41
N ALA A 88 3.70 -4.92 1.32
CA ALA A 88 4.83 -5.62 0.71
C ALA A 88 6.08 -5.58 1.60
N ALA A 89 6.35 -4.47 2.29
CA ALA A 89 7.45 -4.38 3.25
C ALA A 89 7.23 -5.35 4.43
N LEU A 90 6.01 -5.39 4.98
CA LEU A 90 5.66 -6.31 6.07
C LEU A 90 5.80 -7.78 5.66
N ARG A 91 5.35 -8.15 4.46
CA ARG A 91 5.52 -9.53 3.95
C ARG A 91 6.99 -9.91 3.85
N ARG A 92 7.84 -8.99 3.36
CA ARG A 92 9.29 -9.22 3.26
C ARG A 92 9.95 -9.41 4.62
N THR A 93 9.58 -8.60 5.62
CA THR A 93 10.14 -8.77 6.97
C THR A 93 9.67 -10.07 7.62
N GLN A 94 8.40 -10.43 7.46
CA GLN A 94 7.86 -11.70 7.97
C GLN A 94 8.55 -12.91 7.31
N GLN A 95 8.75 -12.89 6.00
CA GLN A 95 9.47 -13.94 5.28
C GLN A 95 10.91 -14.06 5.76
N ALA A 96 11.63 -12.94 5.89
CA ALA A 96 13.00 -12.93 6.39
C ALA A 96 13.10 -13.47 7.83
N GLN A 97 12.15 -13.12 8.71
CA GLN A 97 12.09 -13.65 10.06
C GLN A 97 11.78 -15.16 10.08
N ALA A 98 10.84 -15.62 9.27
CA ALA A 98 10.51 -17.04 9.16
C ALA A 98 11.69 -17.86 8.65
N GLU A 99 12.41 -17.36 7.65
CA GLU A 99 13.61 -18.01 7.13
C GLU A 99 14.76 -18.01 8.16
N ALA A 100 14.95 -16.91 8.88
CA ALA A 100 15.94 -16.84 9.96
C ALA A 100 15.65 -17.85 11.07
N ARG A 101 14.38 -18.06 11.43
CA ARG A 101 13.97 -19.10 12.38
C ARG A 101 14.28 -20.50 11.87
N ARG A 102 13.90 -20.81 10.62
CA ARG A 102 14.23 -22.11 10.00
C ARG A 102 15.73 -22.39 10.00
N ARG A 103 16.55 -21.39 9.65
CA ARG A 103 18.02 -21.52 9.66
C ARG A 103 18.57 -21.71 11.08
N ALA A 104 17.99 -21.06 12.08
CA ALA A 104 18.39 -21.25 13.47
C ALA A 104 18.05 -22.66 13.98
N GLU A 105 16.83 -23.15 13.71
CA GLU A 105 16.39 -24.50 14.06
C GLU A 105 17.24 -25.59 13.38
N GLU A 106 17.57 -25.43 12.10
CA GLU A 106 18.47 -26.35 11.40
C GLU A 106 19.89 -26.32 11.97
N ALA A 107 20.40 -25.14 12.33
CA ALA A 107 21.72 -25.01 12.94
C ALA A 107 21.76 -25.64 14.34
N GLU A 108 20.69 -25.50 15.12
CA GLU A 108 20.55 -26.17 16.40
C GLU A 108 20.50 -27.68 16.24
N ARG A 109 19.70 -28.19 15.29
CA ARG A 109 19.65 -29.63 14.99
C ARG A 109 21.01 -30.19 14.61
N ARG A 110 21.78 -29.49 13.77
CA ARG A 110 23.16 -29.92 13.44
C ARG A 110 24.08 -29.90 14.66
N ARG A 111 23.92 -28.93 15.57
CA ARG A 111 24.71 -28.86 16.81
C ARG A 111 24.35 -30.01 17.76
N THR A 112 23.07 -30.35 17.89
CA THR A 112 22.63 -31.47 18.73
C THR A 112 23.05 -32.80 18.15
N GLU A 113 22.92 -32.99 16.83
CA GLU A 113 23.44 -34.17 16.11
C GLU A 113 24.96 -34.32 16.30
N ALA A 114 25.73 -33.24 16.14
CA ALA A 114 27.17 -33.26 16.36
C ALA A 114 27.55 -33.56 17.82
N ALA A 115 26.84 -32.96 18.78
CA ALA A 115 27.04 -33.24 20.21
C ALA A 115 26.69 -34.69 20.58
N TYR A 116 25.63 -35.23 19.98
CA TYR A 116 25.24 -36.63 20.15
C TYR A 116 26.33 -37.57 19.61
N LEU A 117 26.83 -37.33 18.39
CA LEU A 117 27.93 -38.13 17.83
C LEU A 117 29.21 -38.04 18.67
N ALA A 118 29.55 -36.85 19.17
CA ALA A 118 30.71 -36.66 20.05
C ALA A 118 30.61 -37.46 21.36
N GLN A 119 29.39 -37.74 21.87
CA GLN A 119 29.19 -38.54 23.07
C GLN A 119 29.62 -40.01 22.88
N PHE A 120 29.51 -40.56 21.67
CA PHE A 120 29.89 -41.95 21.38
C PHE A 120 31.39 -42.14 21.15
N GLY A 121 32.17 -41.05 21.12
CA GLY A 121 33.60 -41.08 20.87
C GLY A 121 33.94 -41.38 19.40
N GLU A 122 35.02 -40.79 18.92
CA GLU A 122 35.64 -41.19 17.65
C GLU A 122 36.21 -42.60 17.86
N LEU A 123 35.79 -43.57 17.03
CA LEU A 123 36.38 -44.91 17.05
C LEU A 123 37.90 -44.71 16.88
N PRO A 124 38.75 -45.24 17.79
CA PRO A 124 40.19 -45.07 17.67
C PRO A 124 40.61 -45.51 16.26
N PRO A 125 41.56 -44.81 15.60
CA PRO A 125 42.04 -45.24 14.30
C PRO A 125 42.44 -46.70 14.44
N GLY A 126 41.77 -47.57 13.67
CA GLY A 126 42.12 -48.98 13.63
C GLY A 126 43.59 -49.05 13.30
N GLU A 127 44.38 -49.58 14.23
CA GLU A 127 45.77 -49.91 13.98
C GLU A 127 45.75 -50.88 12.80
N ASP A 128 46.33 -50.45 11.68
CA ASP A 128 46.61 -51.32 10.55
C ASP A 128 47.43 -52.50 11.10
N ASP A 129 46.83 -53.68 11.23
CA ASP A 129 47.49 -54.98 11.14
C ASP A 129 46.44 -56.11 11.01
N GLU A 130 46.39 -56.65 9.79
CA GLU A 130 46.19 -58.07 9.42
C GLU A 130 44.77 -58.72 9.30
N GLU A 131 44.47 -59.06 8.03
CA GLU A 131 43.66 -60.15 7.45
C GLU A 131 42.15 -59.98 7.13
N PRO A 132 41.71 -60.43 5.93
CA PRO A 132 40.32 -60.30 5.48
C PRO A 132 39.46 -61.43 6.06
N VAL A 133 38.55 -61.10 6.97
CA VAL A 133 37.46 -62.01 7.35
C VAL A 133 36.30 -61.79 6.37
N ASP A 134 36.29 -62.59 5.31
CA ASP A 134 35.07 -62.84 4.53
C ASP A 134 34.16 -63.77 5.35
N GLU A 135 33.16 -63.22 6.02
CA GLU A 135 31.95 -63.96 6.34
C GLU A 135 30.73 -63.03 6.25
N THR A 136 30.06 -63.15 5.11
CA THR A 136 28.64 -62.86 4.92
C THR A 136 27.79 -63.45 6.06
N ALA A 137 27.61 -62.70 7.14
CA ALA A 137 26.69 -63.01 8.21
C ALA A 137 25.81 -61.78 8.52
N LEU A 138 24.82 -61.59 7.64
CA LEU A 138 23.44 -61.21 7.96
C LEU A 138 23.21 -60.75 9.41
N ASN A 139 23.43 -59.46 9.67
CA ASN A 139 22.77 -58.76 10.78
C ASN A 139 21.88 -57.66 10.18
N ALA A 140 20.82 -58.09 9.50
CA ALA A 140 19.69 -57.20 9.26
C ALA A 140 18.94 -57.05 10.60
N PRO A 141 18.69 -55.82 11.09
CA PRO A 141 17.87 -55.64 12.28
C PRO A 141 16.47 -56.18 11.96
N THR A 142 16.05 -57.21 12.70
CA THR A 142 14.66 -57.66 12.67
C THR A 142 13.81 -56.49 13.17
N ALA A 143 13.09 -55.86 12.24
CA ALA A 143 12.06 -54.90 12.60
C ALA A 143 10.98 -55.66 13.37
N VAL A 144 10.99 -55.53 14.70
CA VAL A 144 9.87 -55.93 15.55
C VAL A 144 8.73 -54.98 15.22
N ILE A 145 7.83 -55.39 14.33
CA ILE A 145 6.57 -54.69 14.08
C ILE A 145 5.64 -55.05 15.25
N PRO A 146 5.28 -54.13 16.15
CA PRO A 146 4.24 -54.40 17.12
C PRO A 146 2.91 -54.60 16.38
N PRO A 147 2.04 -55.53 16.83
CA PRO A 147 0.76 -55.79 16.18
C PRO A 147 -0.13 -54.53 16.23
N PRO A 148 -0.98 -54.29 15.21
CA PRO A 148 -1.89 -53.16 15.23
C PRO A 148 -2.92 -53.36 16.36
N GLU A 149 -2.87 -52.51 17.37
CA GLU A 149 -3.92 -52.44 18.37
C GLU A 149 -5.21 -51.95 17.70
N GLN A 150 -6.23 -52.78 17.83
CA GLN A 150 -7.56 -52.60 17.28
C GLN A 150 -8.24 -51.38 17.90
N ASP A 151 -9.03 -50.72 17.05
CA ASP A 151 -9.92 -49.61 17.33
C ASP A 151 -10.46 -49.56 18.77
N GLN A 152 -10.00 -48.58 19.53
CA GLN A 152 -10.78 -48.02 20.64
C GLN A 152 -11.25 -46.63 20.25
N GLN A 153 -12.50 -46.63 19.78
CA GLN A 153 -13.39 -45.49 19.70
C GLN A 153 -13.38 -44.76 21.06
N LEU A 154 -12.70 -43.63 21.14
CA LEU A 154 -12.90 -42.65 22.20
C LEU A 154 -13.62 -41.44 21.61
N ALA A 155 -14.77 -41.18 22.24
CA ALA A 155 -15.79 -40.20 21.91
C ALA A 155 -15.25 -38.78 21.69
N PRO A 156 -16.00 -37.92 20.96
CA PRO A 156 -15.59 -36.55 20.71
C PRO A 156 -15.47 -35.78 22.02
N THR A 157 -14.25 -35.35 22.34
CA THR A 157 -14.05 -34.31 23.35
C THR A 157 -14.63 -33.02 22.80
N ASP A 158 -15.78 -32.66 23.36
CA ASP A 158 -16.37 -31.33 23.49
C ASP A 158 -15.64 -30.24 22.69
N THR A 159 -16.12 -29.99 21.48
CA THR A 159 -15.79 -28.79 20.73
C THR A 159 -16.47 -27.62 21.43
N THR A 160 -15.75 -26.97 22.34
CA THR A 160 -16.12 -25.63 22.79
C THR A 160 -16.05 -24.73 21.57
N LEU A 161 -17.22 -24.37 21.04
CA LEU A 161 -17.38 -23.29 20.07
C LEU A 161 -16.68 -22.04 20.62
N PRO A 162 -15.71 -21.42 19.93
CA PRO A 162 -15.25 -20.10 20.32
C PRO A 162 -16.44 -19.15 20.22
N PRO A 163 -16.66 -18.25 21.20
CA PRO A 163 -17.71 -17.26 21.09
C PRO A 163 -17.51 -16.47 19.80
N ALA A 164 -18.55 -16.44 18.97
CA ALA A 164 -18.62 -15.60 17.80
C ALA A 164 -18.37 -14.15 18.22
N GLY A 165 -17.21 -13.60 17.82
CA GLY A 165 -16.94 -12.17 17.95
C GLY A 165 -15.52 -11.85 18.39
N SER A 166 -14.56 -11.99 17.46
CA SER A 166 -13.39 -11.11 17.26
C SER A 166 -12.20 -11.94 16.79
N ASN A 167 -11.84 -11.81 15.51
CA ASN A 167 -10.54 -12.29 14.98
C ASN A 167 -9.42 -11.26 15.18
N ALA A 168 -9.59 -10.30 16.10
CA ALA A 168 -8.51 -9.41 16.47
C ALA A 168 -7.52 -10.18 17.36
N PRO A 169 -6.21 -10.19 17.06
CA PRO A 169 -5.24 -10.70 18.01
C PRO A 169 -5.39 -9.89 19.30
N VAL A 170 -5.67 -10.57 20.41
CA VAL A 170 -5.60 -9.97 21.74
C VAL A 170 -4.13 -9.74 22.02
N ILE A 171 -3.69 -8.53 21.72
CA ILE A 171 -2.38 -8.04 22.13
C ILE A 171 -2.59 -7.50 23.55
N ASP A 172 -2.21 -8.28 24.57
CA ASP A 172 -2.02 -7.78 25.94
C ASP A 172 -0.76 -6.90 25.98
N GLN A 173 -0.81 -5.76 25.27
CA GLN A 173 0.14 -4.68 25.45
C GLN A 173 -0.58 -3.59 26.23
N GLU A 174 0.02 -3.21 27.34
CA GLU A 174 -0.28 -1.96 28.02
C GLU A 174 -0.32 -0.85 26.95
N PRO A 175 -1.41 -0.06 26.86
CA PRO A 175 -1.54 0.93 25.81
C PRO A 175 -0.34 1.87 25.87
N PRO A 176 0.34 2.14 24.74
CA PRO A 176 1.45 3.09 24.75
C PRO A 176 0.94 4.42 25.34
N SER A 177 1.74 4.99 26.25
CA SER A 177 1.46 6.26 26.95
C SER A 177 1.05 7.39 25.99
N ASP A 178 1.43 7.30 24.72
CA ASP A 178 1.11 8.28 23.68
C ASP A 178 -0.40 8.42 23.39
N LEU A 179 -1.23 7.41 23.69
CA LEU A 179 -2.68 7.49 23.44
C LEU A 179 -3.41 8.41 24.45
N SER A 180 -2.91 8.52 25.68
CA SER A 180 -3.43 9.49 26.64
C SER A 180 -3.09 10.91 26.22
N ASP A 181 -1.88 11.14 25.73
CA ASP A 181 -1.40 12.46 25.30
C ASP A 181 -2.19 12.96 24.08
N ILE A 182 -2.44 12.07 23.10
CA ILE A 182 -3.28 12.39 21.94
C ILE A 182 -4.72 12.71 22.35
N ARG A 183 -5.26 11.98 23.34
CA ARG A 183 -6.63 12.22 23.84
C ARG A 183 -6.74 13.56 24.56
N GLU A 184 -5.72 13.93 25.32
CA GLU A 184 -5.69 15.20 26.06
C GLU A 184 -5.54 16.40 25.11
N GLU A 185 -4.70 16.27 24.08
CA GLU A 185 -4.53 17.32 23.07
C GLU A 185 -5.80 17.53 22.21
N LEU A 186 -6.50 16.45 21.86
CA LEU A 186 -7.79 16.56 21.17
C LEU A 186 -8.85 17.24 22.03
N ARG A 187 -8.86 16.96 23.34
CA ARG A 187 -9.79 17.58 24.29
C ARG A 187 -9.52 19.08 24.43
N ARG A 188 -8.25 19.45 24.60
CA ARG A 188 -7.80 20.86 24.66
C ARG A 188 -8.25 21.66 23.44
N ARG A 189 -8.07 21.09 22.25
CA ARG A 189 -8.48 21.74 20.99
C ARG A 189 -9.99 21.90 20.86
N ASN A 190 -10.77 20.96 21.39
CA ASN A 190 -12.23 21.04 21.36
C ASN A 190 -12.71 22.17 22.29
N ASP A 191 -12.15 22.27 23.50
CA ASP A 191 -12.46 23.31 24.46
C ASP A 191 -12.02 24.72 23.97
N GLU A 192 -10.94 24.81 23.19
CA GLU A 192 -10.52 26.06 22.51
C GLU A 192 -11.39 26.43 21.30
N SER A 193 -12.10 25.47 20.70
CA SER A 193 -12.95 25.72 19.52
C SER A 193 -14.39 26.13 19.88
N ASP A 194 -14.82 25.83 21.11
CA ASP A 194 -16.16 26.15 21.64
C ASP A 194 -16.22 27.51 22.37
N ASN A 195 -15.14 28.29 22.36
CA ASN A 195 -15.03 29.62 23.00
C ASN A 195 -14.67 30.70 21.99
#